data_AF-A0A2D7BZ87-F1
#
_entry.id   AF-A0A2D7BZ87-F1
#
_cell.length_a   1.000
_cell.length_b   1.000
_cell.length_c   1.000
_cell.angle_alpha   90.00
_cell.angle_beta   90.00
_cell.angle_gamma   90.00
#
_symmetry.space_group_name_H-M   'P 1'
#
loop_
_entity.id
_entity.type
_entity.pdbx_description
1 polymer ?
#
loop_
_entity_poly.entity_id
_entity_poly.type
_entity_poly.pdbx_seq_one_letter_code
_entity_poly.pdbx_strand_id
1 'polypeptide(L)'
;MAWTDEQKAEVIEAYEAGNPTPENSMEIVAEIAEQFDQSPNGVRMVLTKAGVYVKKAPASGGTSKASGATSTRVSKAAAIESLTAALTDAGQEVDEEIVSKLTGKAAMYFAGVIAAVNG
;
A
#
# COMPACT_ATOMS: atom_id res chain seq x y z
N MET A 1 14.37 -14.02 -2.77
CA MET A 1 15.49 -14.32 -1.85
C MET A 1 15.05 -14.02 -0.43
N ALA A 2 15.47 -14.82 0.54
CA ALA A 2 15.23 -14.55 1.95
C ALA A 2 16.43 -13.77 2.49
N TRP A 3 16.20 -12.59 3.04
CA TRP A 3 17.21 -11.82 3.76
C TRP A 3 17.65 -12.58 5.01
N THR A 4 18.95 -12.81 5.20
CA THR A 4 19.47 -13.30 6.48
C THR A 4 19.36 -12.19 7.54
N ASP A 5 19.39 -12.55 8.82
CA ASP A 5 19.30 -11.55 9.88
C ASP A 5 20.54 -10.65 9.93
N GLU A 6 21.71 -11.20 9.56
CA GLU A 6 22.96 -10.45 9.38
C GLU A 6 22.82 -9.40 8.26
N GLN A 7 22.33 -9.81 7.08
CA GLN A 7 22.12 -8.89 5.96
C GLN A 7 21.11 -7.78 6.31
N LYS A 8 20.07 -8.09 7.09
CA LYS A 8 19.12 -7.06 7.53
C LYS A 8 19.79 -6.05 8.45
N ALA A 9 20.62 -6.51 9.39
CA ALA A 9 21.35 -5.65 10.30
C ALA A 9 22.29 -4.72 9.54
N GLU A 10 23.08 -5.25 8.59
CA GLU A 10 23.97 -4.44 7.76
C GLU A 10 23.22 -3.40 6.92
N VAL A 11 22.07 -3.76 6.34
CA VAL A 11 21.22 -2.80 5.59
C VAL A 11 20.69 -1.68 6.49
N ILE A 12 20.28 -2.01 7.71
CA ILE A 12 19.77 -1.01 8.66
C ILE A 12 20.89 -0.07 9.07
N GLU A 13 22.06 -0.60 9.42
CA GLU A 13 23.23 0.17 9.82
C GLU A 13 23.71 1.08 8.68
N ALA A 14 23.83 0.55 7.46
CA ALA A 14 24.20 1.33 6.28
C ALA A 14 23.20 2.48 6.01
N TYR A 15 21.90 2.21 6.19
CA TYR A 15 20.87 3.21 6.00
C TYR A 15 20.91 4.32 7.06
N GLU A 16 21.08 3.97 8.33
CA GLU A 16 21.20 4.93 9.43
C GLU A 16 22.51 5.74 9.33
N ALA A 17 23.61 5.11 8.92
CA ALA A 17 24.88 5.79 8.66
C ALA A 17 24.80 6.82 7.52
N GLY A 18 23.93 6.60 6.53
CA GLY A 18 23.59 7.57 5.49
C GLY A 18 22.79 8.79 5.98
N ASN A 19 22.45 8.83 7.27
CA ASN A 19 21.72 9.89 7.94
C ASN A 19 20.43 10.26 7.17
N PRO A 20 19.47 9.33 7.10
CA PRO A 20 18.39 9.36 6.14
C PRO A 20 17.43 10.51 6.44
N THR A 21 17.11 11.26 5.40
CA THR A 21 16.16 12.37 5.39
C THR A 21 15.06 12.08 4.38
N PRO A 22 13.93 12.79 4.43
CA PRO A 22 12.88 12.64 3.43
C PRO A 22 13.33 12.93 1.99
N GLU A 23 14.45 13.63 1.80
CA GLU A 23 14.97 14.01 0.49
C GLU A 23 15.90 12.93 -0.09
N ASN A 24 16.83 12.41 0.72
CA ASN A 24 17.85 11.46 0.27
C ASN A 24 17.51 9.98 0.54
N SER A 25 16.45 9.67 1.30
CA SER A 25 16.17 8.29 1.71
C SER A 25 15.99 7.32 0.56
N MET A 26 15.45 7.77 -0.57
CA MET A 26 15.29 6.91 -1.74
C MET A 26 16.61 6.65 -2.45
N GLU A 27 17.56 7.60 -2.38
CA GLU A 27 18.90 7.47 -2.93
C GLU A 27 19.71 6.46 -2.11
N ILE A 28 19.70 6.61 -0.77
CA ILE A 28 20.36 5.66 0.14
C ILE A 28 19.80 4.24 -0.04
N VAL A 29 18.48 4.10 -0.21
CA VAL A 29 17.85 2.80 -0.48
C VAL A 29 18.31 2.21 -1.82
N ALA A 30 18.51 3.04 -2.85
CA ALA A 30 18.99 2.58 -4.15
C ALA A 30 20.45 2.12 -4.09
N GLU A 31 21.31 2.89 -3.40
CA GLU A 31 22.72 2.54 -3.21
C GLU A 31 22.88 1.21 -2.45
N ILE A 32 22.12 1.03 -1.36
CA ILE A 32 22.12 -0.23 -0.62
C ILE A 32 21.58 -1.37 -1.48
N ALA A 33 20.55 -1.13 -2.28
CA ALA A 33 20.00 -2.15 -3.16
C ALA A 33 21.03 -2.65 -4.17
N GLU A 34 21.82 -1.74 -4.76
CA GLU A 34 22.92 -2.09 -5.67
C GLU A 34 24.04 -2.84 -4.95
N GLN A 35 24.44 -2.40 -3.74
CA GLN A 35 25.50 -3.06 -2.96
C GLN A 35 25.17 -4.51 -2.59
N PHE A 36 23.91 -4.78 -2.26
CA PHE A 36 23.45 -6.11 -1.82
C PHE A 36 22.88 -6.97 -2.97
N ASP A 37 22.94 -6.51 -4.21
CA ASP A 37 22.29 -7.13 -5.39
C ASP A 37 20.80 -7.46 -5.12
N GLN A 38 20.11 -6.51 -4.49
CA GLN A 38 18.70 -6.61 -4.13
C GLN A 38 17.87 -5.54 -4.83
N SER A 39 16.55 -5.71 -4.81
CA SER A 39 15.66 -4.66 -5.30
C SER A 39 15.52 -3.53 -4.25
N PRO A 40 15.41 -2.25 -4.68
CA PRO A 40 15.11 -1.12 -3.78
C PRO A 40 13.86 -1.35 -2.92
N ASN A 41 12.85 -2.04 -3.47
CA ASN A 41 11.66 -2.39 -2.71
C ASN A 41 11.94 -3.44 -1.60
N GLY A 42 12.84 -4.39 -1.85
CA GLY A 42 13.29 -5.36 -0.85
C GLY A 42 13.98 -4.68 0.33
N VAL A 43 14.92 -3.77 0.06
CA VAL A 43 15.60 -2.93 1.07
C VAL A 43 14.58 -2.11 1.86
N ARG A 44 13.67 -1.41 1.17
CA ARG A 44 12.61 -0.63 1.83
C ARG A 44 11.74 -1.49 2.76
N MET A 45 11.44 -2.74 2.38
CA MET A 45 10.69 -3.65 3.24
C MET A 45 11.44 -4.01 4.52
N VAL A 46 12.77 -4.22 4.44
CA VAL A 46 13.61 -4.46 5.62
C VAL A 46 13.59 -3.24 6.54
N LEU A 47 13.88 -2.06 6.02
CA LEU A 47 13.92 -0.81 6.79
C LEU A 47 12.55 -0.46 7.40
N THR A 48 11.46 -0.71 6.68
CA THR A 48 10.09 -0.48 7.18
C THR A 48 9.74 -1.45 8.30
N LYS A 49 10.15 -2.72 8.21
CA LYS A 49 9.95 -3.71 9.27
C LYS A 49 10.79 -3.40 10.51
N ALA A 50 11.97 -2.81 10.33
CA ALA A 50 12.83 -2.33 11.40
C ALA A 50 12.37 -1.00 12.02
N GLY A 51 11.43 -0.29 11.36
CA GLY A 51 10.89 0.99 11.86
C GLY A 51 11.78 2.21 11.60
N VAL A 52 12.91 2.05 10.91
CA VAL A 52 13.89 3.13 10.66
C VAL A 52 13.64 3.89 9.35
N TYR A 53 12.80 3.36 8.45
CA TYR A 53 12.60 3.94 7.11
C TYR A 53 11.97 5.34 7.16
N VAL A 54 12.67 6.33 6.61
CA VAL A 54 12.20 7.70 6.46
C VAL A 54 11.51 7.88 5.11
N LYS A 55 10.21 8.18 5.14
CA LYS A 55 9.41 8.42 3.93
C LYS A 55 9.66 9.81 3.40
N LYS A 56 9.60 9.95 2.07
CA LYS A 56 9.61 11.25 1.39
C LYS A 56 8.46 12.13 1.92
N ALA A 57 8.79 13.35 2.32
CA ALA A 57 7.81 14.31 2.76
C ALA A 57 6.92 14.67 1.56
N PRO A 58 5.59 14.73 1.74
CA PRO A 58 4.74 15.27 0.69
C PRO A 58 5.19 16.71 0.42
N ALA A 59 5.37 17.06 -0.85
CA ALA A 59 5.68 18.43 -1.23
C ALA A 59 4.60 19.35 -0.63
N SER A 60 5.00 20.36 0.14
CA SER A 60 4.07 21.35 0.70
C SER A 60 3.37 22.07 -0.45
N GLY A 61 2.14 21.66 -0.73
CA GLY A 61 1.37 22.15 -1.88
C GLY A 61 0.15 21.28 -2.12
N GLY A 62 -0.68 21.09 -1.10
CA GLY A 62 -1.91 20.31 -1.23
C GLY A 62 -2.56 20.03 0.11
N THR A 63 -3.42 20.94 0.55
CA THR A 63 -4.49 20.61 1.49
C THR A 63 -5.33 19.51 0.85
N SER A 64 -5.13 18.26 1.26
CA SER A 64 -6.14 17.21 1.18
C SER A 64 -5.73 16.01 2.02
N LYS A 65 -6.45 15.88 3.14
CA LYS A 65 -6.73 14.66 3.90
C LYS A 65 -5.48 13.87 4.34
N ALA A 66 -5.19 14.00 5.63
CA ALA A 66 -4.74 12.87 6.43
C ALA A 66 -5.81 11.75 6.35
N SER A 67 -5.83 11.03 5.24
CA SER A 67 -6.15 9.61 5.29
C SER A 67 -4.82 8.95 5.42
N GLY A 68 -4.53 8.43 6.61
CA GLY A 68 -3.60 7.33 6.72
C GLY A 68 -4.05 6.28 5.73
N ALA A 69 -3.46 6.30 4.53
CA ALA A 69 -3.40 5.17 3.63
C ALA A 69 -2.42 4.16 4.25
N THR A 70 -2.73 3.73 5.48
CA THR A 70 -2.95 2.31 5.67
C THR A 70 -3.77 1.92 4.44
N SER A 71 -3.16 1.22 3.51
CA SER A 71 -3.93 0.32 2.67
C SER A 71 -4.67 -0.55 3.68
N THR A 72 -5.81 -0.07 4.19
CA THR A 72 -6.79 -0.85 4.91
C THR A 72 -7.16 -1.80 3.81
N ARG A 73 -6.47 -2.94 3.84
CA ARG A 73 -6.54 -3.96 2.83
C ARG A 73 -8.01 -4.35 2.89
N VAL A 74 -8.83 -3.74 2.03
CA VAL A 74 -10.27 -3.95 2.07
C VAL A 74 -10.40 -5.43 1.82
N SER A 75 -10.84 -6.15 2.84
CA SER A 75 -10.96 -7.59 2.73
C SER A 75 -11.92 -7.85 1.58
N LYS A 76 -11.61 -8.84 0.75
CA LYS A 76 -12.46 -9.16 -0.39
C LYS A 76 -13.90 -9.35 0.07
N ALA A 77 -14.11 -10.01 1.21
CA ALA A 77 -15.42 -10.14 1.84
C ALA A 77 -16.13 -8.78 2.08
N ALA A 78 -15.49 -7.83 2.75
CA ALA A 78 -16.11 -6.52 3.03
C ALA A 78 -16.40 -5.71 1.76
N ALA A 79 -15.53 -5.81 0.75
CA ALA A 79 -15.75 -5.17 -0.55
C ALA A 79 -16.95 -5.77 -1.31
N ILE A 80 -17.12 -7.09 -1.19
CA ILE A 80 -18.21 -7.83 -1.82
C ILE A 80 -19.54 -7.50 -1.15
N GLU A 81 -19.59 -7.50 0.19
CA GLU A 81 -20.78 -7.06 0.93
C GLU A 81 -21.21 -5.64 0.56
N SER A 82 -20.22 -4.73 0.44
CA SER A 82 -20.49 -3.34 0.03
C SER A 82 -21.08 -3.25 -1.38
N LEU A 83 -20.60 -4.06 -2.32
CA LEU A 83 -21.12 -4.10 -3.68
C LEU A 83 -22.53 -4.72 -3.73
N THR A 84 -22.76 -5.82 -3.03
CA THR A 84 -24.08 -6.48 -2.91
C THR A 84 -25.12 -5.52 -2.34
N ALA A 85 -24.76 -4.78 -1.30
CA ALA A 85 -25.64 -3.77 -0.70
C ALA A 85 -25.97 -2.66 -1.70
N ALA A 86 -24.97 -2.12 -2.41
CA ALA A 86 -25.19 -1.08 -3.41
C ALA A 86 -26.08 -1.54 -4.58
N LEU A 87 -25.90 -2.78 -5.06
CA LEU A 87 -26.74 -3.37 -6.10
C LEU A 87 -28.18 -3.59 -5.63
N THR A 88 -28.36 -4.05 -4.39
CA THR A 88 -29.69 -4.24 -3.79
C THR A 88 -30.41 -2.92 -3.61
N ASP A 89 -29.71 -1.88 -3.16
CA ASP A 89 -30.23 -0.51 -3.04
C ASP A 89 -30.59 0.08 -4.42
N ALA A 90 -29.84 -0.30 -5.47
CA ALA A 90 -30.18 -0.01 -6.87
C ALA A 90 -31.40 -0.80 -7.41
N GLY A 91 -32.01 -1.66 -6.58
CA GLY A 91 -33.12 -2.54 -6.98
C GLY A 91 -32.72 -3.65 -7.96
N GLN A 92 -31.43 -4.00 -8.04
CA GLN A 92 -30.92 -5.05 -8.91
C GLN A 92 -30.80 -6.38 -8.18
N GLU A 93 -31.03 -7.48 -8.89
CA GLU A 93 -30.73 -8.82 -8.40
C GLU A 93 -29.22 -9.05 -8.42
N VAL A 94 -28.67 -9.56 -7.31
CA VAL A 94 -27.23 -9.74 -7.15
C VAL A 94 -26.82 -11.13 -7.60
N ASP A 95 -25.98 -11.20 -8.64
CA ASP A 95 -25.30 -12.43 -9.03
C ASP A 95 -24.08 -12.66 -8.14
N GLU A 96 -24.25 -13.47 -7.09
CA GLU A 96 -23.20 -13.80 -6.13
C GLU A 96 -22.01 -14.53 -6.78
N GLU A 97 -22.23 -15.29 -7.86
CA GLU A 97 -21.18 -16.01 -8.59
C GLU A 97 -20.24 -15.02 -9.28
N ILE A 98 -20.81 -14.04 -9.97
CA ILE A 98 -20.06 -12.98 -10.64
C ILE A 98 -19.39 -12.04 -9.63
N VAL A 99 -20.13 -11.61 -8.61
CA VAL A 99 -19.62 -10.71 -7.59
C VAL A 99 -18.43 -11.36 -6.88
N SER A 100 -18.54 -12.63 -6.47
CA SER A 100 -17.45 -13.35 -5.79
C SER A 100 -16.15 -13.47 -6.60
N LYS A 101 -16.20 -13.37 -7.93
CA LYS A 101 -15.01 -13.38 -8.80
C LYS A 101 -14.22 -12.07 -8.77
N LEU A 102 -14.84 -10.96 -8.34
CA LEU A 102 -14.18 -9.66 -8.30
C LEU A 102 -13.05 -9.61 -7.26
N THR A 103 -12.03 -8.80 -7.55
CA THR A 103 -11.05 -8.42 -6.53
C THR A 103 -11.68 -7.40 -5.58
N GLY A 104 -11.22 -7.32 -4.33
CA GLY A 104 -11.76 -6.34 -3.38
C GLY A 104 -11.66 -4.89 -3.89
N LYS A 105 -10.61 -4.56 -4.67
CA LYS A 105 -10.47 -3.24 -5.30
C LYS A 105 -11.51 -3.01 -6.40
N ALA A 106 -11.78 -4.02 -7.24
CA ALA A 106 -12.79 -3.91 -8.28
C ALA A 106 -14.21 -3.80 -7.69
N ALA A 107 -14.53 -4.61 -6.69
CA ALA A 107 -15.83 -4.57 -6.02
C ALA A 107 -16.09 -3.19 -5.37
N MET A 108 -15.10 -2.64 -4.66
CA MET A 108 -15.21 -1.28 -4.09
C MET A 108 -15.37 -0.19 -5.15
N TYR A 109 -14.69 -0.31 -6.30
CA TYR A 109 -14.86 0.65 -7.40
C TYR A 109 -16.31 0.67 -7.90
N PHE A 110 -16.87 -0.49 -8.21
CA PHE A 110 -18.25 -0.57 -8.69
C PHE A 110 -19.28 -0.18 -7.64
N ALA A 111 -19.09 -0.58 -6.38
CA ALA A 111 -19.97 -0.18 -5.28
C ALA A 111 -20.06 1.36 -5.17
N GLY A 112 -18.91 2.04 -5.28
CA GLY A 112 -18.85 3.51 -5.26
C GLY A 112 -19.52 4.16 -6.47
N VAL A 113 -19.33 3.61 -7.68
CA VAL A 113 -20.00 4.12 -8.90
C VAL A 113 -21.51 3.96 -8.80
N ILE A 114 -22.00 2.79 -8.35
CA ILE A 114 -23.44 2.53 -8.19
C ILE A 114 -24.05 3.49 -7.16
N ALA A 115 -23.43 3.63 -5.99
CA ALA A 115 -23.90 4.56 -4.97
C ALA A 115 -23.93 6.02 -5.45
N ALA A 116 -22.97 6.42 -6.30
CA ALA A 116 -22.93 7.77 -6.86
C ALA A 116 -23.98 8.02 -7.95
N VAL A 117 -24.47 6.98 -8.63
CA VAL A 117 -25.52 7.09 -9.66
C VAL A 117 -26.93 6.96 -9.04
N ASN A 118 -27.06 6.25 -7.92
CA ASN A 118 -28.32 6.08 -7.20
C ASN A 118 -28.68 7.24 -6.27
N GLY A 119 -27.71 8.09 -5.91
CA GLY A 119 -27.91 9.29 -5.09
C GLY A 119 -28.32 10.50 -5.90
#